data_AF-A0A8T3TH60-F1
#
_entry.id   AF-A0A8T3TH60-F1
#
_cell.length_a   1.000
_cell.length_b   1.000
_cell.length_c   1.000
_cell.angle_alpha   90.00
_cell.angle_beta   90.00
_cell.angle_gamma   90.00
#
_symmetry.space_group_name_H-M   'P 1'
#
loop_
_entity.id
_entity.type
_entity.pdbx_description
1 polymer ?
#
loop_
_entity_poly.entity_id
_entity_poly.type
_entity_poly.pdbx_seq_one_letter_code
_entity_poly.pdbx_strand_id
1 'polypeptide(L)'
;LIRASLDAPSERVAGRIFQGGSGVRTPIGELATLVSDVLGEVPVVHQPARTGDVAGAACDLSLATELVGYRPQVELRAGITSVAGWFRAALQDPELAALADR
;
A
#
# COMPACT_ATOMS: atom_id res chain seq x y z
N LEU A 1 -0.09 10.97 6.34
CA LEU A 1 -0.88 12.06 5.72
C LEU A 1 -1.95 12.57 6.68
N ILE A 2 -2.96 11.75 7.06
CA ILE A 2 -4.06 12.18 7.95
C ILE A 2 -3.55 12.91 9.19
N ARG A 3 -2.64 12.29 9.97
CA ARG A 3 -2.03 12.92 11.15
C ARG A 3 -1.35 14.25 10.81
N ALA A 4 -0.49 14.26 9.78
CA ALA A 4 0.20 15.48 9.33
C ALA A 4 -0.78 16.60 8.94
N SER A 5 -1.93 16.25 8.34
CA SER A 5 -2.99 17.22 8.02
C SER A 5 -3.74 17.73 9.25
N LEU A 6 -3.94 16.89 10.27
CA LEU A 6 -4.56 17.29 11.55
C LEU A 6 -3.66 18.21 12.37
N ASP A 7 -2.34 18.00 12.31
CA ASP A 7 -1.36 18.78 13.06
C ASP A 7 -1.04 20.13 12.39
N ALA A 8 -1.51 20.36 11.15
CA ALA A 8 -1.23 21.57 10.39
C ALA A 8 -2.28 22.69 10.62
N PRO A 9 -1.88 23.98 10.58
CA PRO A 9 -2.83 25.09 10.68
C PRO A 9 -3.95 25.01 9.63
N SER A 10 -5.19 25.25 10.06
CA SER A 10 -6.37 25.04 9.22
C SER A 10 -6.34 25.90 7.95
N GLU A 11 -5.80 27.12 8.03
CA GLU A 11 -5.67 28.07 6.93
C GLU A 11 -4.74 27.53 5.82
N ARG A 12 -3.83 26.61 6.17
CA ARG A 12 -2.90 25.98 5.22
C ARG A 12 -3.50 24.78 4.51
N VAL A 13 -4.46 24.08 5.12
CA VAL A 13 -4.91 22.75 4.66
C VAL A 13 -6.40 22.67 4.32
N ALA A 14 -7.23 23.58 4.82
CA ALA A 14 -8.66 23.56 4.59
C ALA A 14 -9.00 23.67 3.09
N GLY A 15 -9.91 22.82 2.62
CA GLY A 15 -10.35 22.76 1.23
C GLY A 15 -9.28 22.24 0.24
N ARG A 16 -8.14 21.74 0.71
CA ARG A 16 -7.12 21.11 -0.14
C ARG A 16 -7.38 19.62 -0.30
N ILE A 17 -7.07 19.12 -1.50
CA ILE A 17 -7.10 17.69 -1.81
C ILE A 17 -5.65 17.21 -1.89
N PHE A 18 -5.33 16.21 -1.10
CA PHE A 18 -4.01 15.59 -1.06
C PHE A 18 -4.08 14.18 -1.61
N GLN A 19 -3.08 13.78 -2.39
CA GLN A 19 -2.87 12.36 -2.69
C GLN A 19 -2.10 11.70 -1.55
N GLY A 20 -2.48 10.46 -1.22
CA GLY A 20 -1.83 9.66 -0.19
C GLY A 20 -1.30 8.36 -0.77
N GLY A 21 -0.02 8.07 -0.54
CA GLY A 21 0.67 6.89 -1.05
C GLY A 21 2.18 7.04 -0.89
N SER A 22 2.95 6.12 -1.48
CA SER A 22 4.42 6.16 -1.43
C SER A 22 5.04 7.18 -2.38
N GLY A 23 4.30 7.62 -3.41
CA GLY A 23 4.86 8.40 -4.52
C GLY A 23 5.80 7.61 -5.44
N VAL A 24 6.00 6.32 -5.17
CA VAL A 24 6.85 5.42 -5.95
C VAL A 24 5.97 4.51 -6.79
N ARG A 25 6.16 4.55 -8.11
CA ARG A 25 5.52 3.59 -9.03
C ARG A 25 6.14 2.21 -8.80
N THR A 26 5.30 1.21 -8.55
CA THR A 26 5.72 -0.21 -8.46
C THR A 26 4.99 -1.01 -9.55
N PRO A 27 5.71 -1.61 -10.52
CA PRO A 27 5.10 -2.52 -11.48
C PRO A 27 4.48 -3.75 -10.80
N ILE A 28 3.35 -4.25 -11.32
CA ILE A 28 2.66 -5.39 -10.73
C ILE A 28 3.51 -6.67 -10.69
N GLY A 29 4.40 -6.87 -11.68
CA GLY A 29 5.35 -7.98 -11.69
C GLY A 29 6.37 -7.91 -10.56
N GLU A 30 6.93 -6.72 -10.30
CA GLU A 30 7.84 -6.50 -9.18
C GLU A 30 7.14 -6.68 -7.83
N LEU A 31 5.90 -6.22 -7.71
CA LEU A 31 5.08 -6.46 -6.52
C LEU A 31 4.84 -7.96 -6.29
N ALA A 32 4.52 -8.72 -7.35
CA ALA A 32 4.32 -10.16 -7.25
C ALA A 32 5.60 -10.89 -6.80
N THR A 33 6.75 -10.55 -7.37
CA THR A 33 8.06 -11.07 -6.92
C THR A 33 8.32 -10.73 -5.46
N LEU A 34 8.09 -9.47 -5.06
CA LEU A 34 8.31 -9.02 -3.69
C LEU A 34 7.44 -9.76 -2.66
N VAL A 35 6.19 -10.05 -3.01
CA VAL A 35 5.29 -10.87 -2.18
C VAL A 35 5.81 -12.31 -2.11
N SER A 36 6.23 -12.88 -3.23
CA SER A 36 6.78 -14.23 -3.30
C SER A 36 8.02 -14.39 -2.40
N ASP A 37 8.96 -13.43 -2.45
CA ASP A 37 10.14 -13.41 -1.58
C ASP A 37 9.78 -13.44 -0.08
N VAL A 38 8.71 -12.71 0.31
CA VAL A 38 8.31 -12.55 1.72
C VAL A 38 7.56 -13.77 2.26
N LEU A 39 6.79 -14.44 1.41
CA LEU A 39 5.99 -15.60 1.80
C LEU A 39 6.78 -16.92 1.70
N GLY A 40 7.91 -16.92 0.99
CA GLY A 40 8.57 -18.13 0.49
C GLY A 40 8.10 -18.38 -0.94
N GLU A 41 9.02 -18.78 -1.82
CA GLU A 41 8.80 -18.84 -3.28
C GLU A 41 7.44 -19.45 -3.65
N VAL A 42 6.53 -18.62 -4.16
CA VAL A 42 5.24 -19.02 -4.73
C VAL A 42 5.22 -18.79 -6.25
N PRO A 43 4.55 -19.65 -7.02
CA PRO A 43 4.45 -19.51 -8.47
C PRO A 43 3.63 -18.27 -8.85
N VAL A 44 4.19 -17.42 -9.71
CA VAL A 44 3.48 -16.29 -10.31
C VAL A 44 2.83 -16.72 -11.62
N VAL A 45 1.51 -16.60 -11.71
CA VAL A 45 0.74 -16.92 -12.92
C VAL A 45 0.33 -15.62 -13.61
N HIS A 46 0.82 -15.42 -14.83
CA HIS A 46 0.45 -14.26 -15.65
C HIS A 46 -0.89 -14.48 -16.34
N GLN A 47 -1.75 -13.47 -16.28
CA GLN A 47 -3.05 -13.44 -16.94
C GLN A 47 -3.22 -12.14 -17.74
N PRO A 48 -4.13 -12.10 -18.73
CA PRO A 48 -4.46 -10.87 -19.44
C PRO A 48 -4.93 -9.77 -18.49
N ALA A 49 -4.64 -8.51 -18.83
CA ALA A 49 -5.16 -7.36 -18.11
C ALA A 49 -6.70 -7.37 -18.09
N ARG A 50 -7.28 -6.95 -16.97
CA ARG A 50 -8.73 -6.86 -16.81
C ARG A 50 -9.23 -5.59 -17.48
N THR A 51 -10.47 -5.61 -17.97
CA THR A 51 -11.13 -4.41 -18.49
C THR A 51 -11.18 -3.35 -17.38
N GLY A 52 -10.57 -2.20 -17.64
CA GLY A 52 -10.48 -1.09 -16.67
C GLY A 52 -9.17 -1.01 -15.90
N ASP A 53 -8.23 -1.94 -16.09
CA ASP A 53 -6.91 -1.83 -15.48
C ASP A 53 -6.17 -0.57 -15.96
N VAL A 54 -5.59 0.15 -15.00
CA VAL A 54 -4.69 1.28 -15.27
C VAL A 54 -3.26 0.78 -15.46
N ALA A 55 -2.59 1.24 -16.52
CA ALA A 55 -1.23 0.82 -16.87
C ALA A 55 -0.15 1.25 -15.85
N GLY A 56 -0.47 2.21 -14.99
CA GLY A 56 0.39 2.66 -13.90
C GLY A 56 -0.05 4.00 -13.34
N ALA A 57 0.05 4.14 -12.03
CA ALA A 57 -0.18 5.38 -11.31
C ALA A 57 0.82 5.50 -10.14
N ALA A 58 1.16 6.73 -9.79
CA ALA A 58 1.91 7.06 -8.59
C ALA A 58 1.35 8.37 -8.02
N CYS A 59 1.30 8.47 -6.70
CA CYS A 59 0.80 9.67 -6.06
C CYS A 59 1.77 10.84 -6.22
N ASP A 60 1.27 11.98 -6.70
CA ASP A 60 2.04 13.22 -6.59
C ASP A 60 1.97 13.71 -5.14
N LEU A 61 3.09 13.61 -4.44
CA LEU A 61 3.21 13.99 -3.04
C LEU A 61 3.69 15.44 -2.86
N SER A 62 3.84 16.23 -3.93
CA SER A 62 4.41 17.58 -3.86
C SER A 62 3.65 18.48 -2.89
N LEU A 63 2.32 18.56 -3.04
CA LEU A 63 1.47 19.39 -2.18
C LEU A 63 1.48 18.93 -0.71
N ALA A 64 1.41 17.61 -0.49
CA ALA A 64 1.44 17.04 0.86
C ALA A 64 2.82 17.23 1.53
N THR A 65 3.88 17.17 0.72
CA THR A 65 5.26 17.42 1.14
C THR A 65 5.45 18.86 1.58
N GLU A 66 4.96 19.81 0.79
CA GLU A 66 5.14 21.25 1.01
C GLU A 66 4.27 21.75 2.18
N LEU A 67 2.99 21.39 2.21
CA LEU A 67 2.04 22.01 3.14
C LEU A 67 2.03 21.36 4.52
N VAL A 68 2.26 20.05 4.59
CA VAL A 68 2.14 19.29 5.85
C VAL A 68 3.37 18.43 6.16
N GLY A 69 4.44 18.56 5.37
CA GLY A 69 5.68 17.80 5.60
C GLY A 69 5.51 16.29 5.46
N TYR A 70 4.46 15.82 4.78
CA TYR A 70 4.19 14.39 4.68
C TYR A 70 5.33 13.68 3.94
N ARG A 71 5.82 12.59 4.54
CA ARG A 71 6.69 11.61 3.90
C ARG A 71 6.15 10.21 4.20
N PRO A 72 6.13 9.29 3.23
CA PRO A 72 5.89 7.88 3.51
C PRO A 72 6.94 7.38 4.52
N GLN A 73 6.50 6.61 5.52
CA GLN A 73 7.36 6.12 6.60
C GLN A 73 7.57 4.61 6.57
N VAL A 74 6.83 3.90 5.71
CA VAL A 74 6.85 2.45 5.61
C VAL A 74 7.28 2.09 4.21
N GLU A 75 8.41 1.41 4.11
CA GLU A 75 8.89 0.82 2.87
C GLU A 75 7.98 -0.33 2.42
N LEU A 76 7.81 -0.50 1.10
CA LEU A 76 6.89 -1.48 0.55
C LEU A 76 7.16 -2.91 1.06
N ARG A 77 8.43 -3.33 1.08
CA ARG A 77 8.83 -4.65 1.60
C ARG A 77 8.47 -4.82 3.08
N ALA A 78 8.70 -3.79 3.89
CA ALA A 78 8.38 -3.82 5.31
C ALA A 78 6.87 -3.92 5.54
N GLY A 79 6.08 -3.16 4.78
CA GLY A 79 4.62 -3.22 4.79
C GLY A 79 4.09 -4.61 4.43
N ILE A 80 4.57 -5.20 3.33
CA ILE A 80 4.19 -6.56 2.90
C ILE A 80 4.56 -7.59 3.96
N THR A 81 5.75 -7.48 4.56
CA THR A 81 6.20 -8.37 5.65
C THR A 81 5.28 -8.28 6.87
N SER A 82 4.87 -7.07 7.25
CA SER A 82 3.93 -6.87 8.35
C SER A 82 2.55 -7.48 8.05
N VAL A 83 2.04 -7.31 6.84
CA VAL A 83 0.75 -7.88 6.41
C VAL A 83 0.83 -9.41 6.37
N ALA A 84 1.91 -9.98 5.86
CA ALA A 84 2.14 -11.43 5.88
C ALA A 84 2.17 -11.98 7.32
N GLY A 85 2.83 -11.28 8.25
CA GLY A 85 2.82 -11.62 9.67
C GLY A 85 1.42 -11.58 10.26
N TRP A 86 0.64 -10.55 9.93
CA TRP A 86 -0.76 -10.44 10.37
C TRP A 86 -1.61 -11.59 9.84
N PHE A 87 -1.51 -11.96 8.56
CA PHE A 87 -2.24 -13.11 8.00
C PHE A 87 -1.87 -14.41 8.71
N ARG A 88 -0.59 -14.67 8.97
CA ARG A 88 -0.16 -15.88 9.69
C ARG A 88 -0.78 -15.95 11.09
N ALA A 89 -0.89 -14.83 11.79
CA ALA A 89 -1.52 -14.77 13.10
C ALA A 89 -3.06 -14.88 13.00
N ALA A 90 -3.67 -14.18 12.04
CA ALA A 90 -5.12 -14.18 11.82
C ALA A 90 -5.65 -15.57 11.47
N LEU A 91 -4.93 -16.35 10.67
CA LEU A 91 -5.32 -17.73 10.32
C LEU A 91 -5.19 -18.73 11.48
N GLN A 92 -4.66 -18.32 12.64
CA GLN A 92 -4.73 -19.13 13.87
C GLN A 92 -6.09 -18.97 14.57
N ASP A 93 -6.87 -17.95 14.23
CA ASP A 93 -8.26 -17.80 14.64
C ASP A 93 -9.16 -18.72 13.79
N PRO A 94 -9.92 -19.64 14.39
CA PRO A 94 -10.78 -20.57 13.65
C PRO A 94 -11.81 -19.90 12.73
N GLU A 95 -12.36 -18.73 13.12
CA GLU A 95 -13.34 -18.02 12.30
C GLU A 95 -12.70 -17.37 11.07
N LEU A 96 -11.50 -16.82 11.23
CA LEU A 96 -10.75 -16.21 10.13
C LEU A 96 -10.07 -17.25 9.24
N ALA A 97 -9.66 -18.40 9.80
CA ALA A 97 -9.15 -19.53 9.02
C ALA A 97 -10.19 -20.03 8.00
N ALA A 98 -11.46 -20.13 8.42
CA ALA A 98 -12.55 -20.58 7.55
C ALA A 98 -12.84 -19.64 6.36
N LEU A 99 -12.39 -18.37 6.41
CA LEU A 99 -12.48 -17.42 5.29
C LEU A 99 -11.40 -17.66 4.22
N ALA A 100 -10.26 -18.24 4.58
CA ALA A 100 -9.16 -18.50 3.65
C ALA A 100 -9.34 -19.77 2.80
N ASP A 101 -10.20 -20.68 3.25
CA ASP A 101 -10.52 -21.94 2.56
C ASP A 101 -11.66 -21.80 1.52
N ARG A 102 -12.12 -20.57 1.25
CA ARG A 102 -13.20 -20.26 0.29
C ARG A 102 -12.67 -19.63 -0.99
#